data_AF-A0A399T244-F1
#
_entry.id   AF-A0A399T244-F1
#
_cell.length_a   1.000
_cell.length_b   1.000
_cell.length_c   1.000
_cell.angle_alpha   90.00
_cell.angle_beta   90.00
_cell.angle_gamma   90.00
#
_symmetry.space_group_name_H-M   'P 1'
#
loop_
_entity.id
_entity.type
_entity.pdbx_description
1 polymer ?
#
loop_
_entity_poly.entity_id
_entity_poly.type
_entity_poly.pdbx_seq_one_letter_code
_entity_poly.pdbx_strand_id
1 'polypeptide(L)'
;MALDKKQNTARIEKLESEFSDLKIQLEDAHFQLQDEREKRQFYQQISDFAFAWELWFEPDGTIKYSSPSCYDLTGFTSNEIIQSERISTMLVYEPDREKYQHFLSGALNQSLVNPSLEFRILTRTKQLRWCVINVRGVYDKLGKYLGIRASVQDITRLKRAMGHISDLERGKEFDQRNKQRLQSQLDLKDRELVSFLLQLSQKNELLNKAKNILQKADKKEVANFSEVVQELREMLGGSANEQVDWSTIENQVEKVHPGFMERLQARHSNISLKDKRLCSYVRLGLSSREIAGLLNLTPKSVEIARVRLRKKLKLGSSVRLSNYLVQL
;
A
#
# COMPACT_ATOMS: atom_id res chain seq x y z
N MET A 1 -76.12 0.63 18.03
CA MET A 1 -74.92 1.06 18.80
C MET A 1 -74.28 -0.04 19.65
N ALA A 2 -75.03 -0.93 20.33
CA ALA A 2 -74.42 -1.96 21.20
C ALA A 2 -73.78 -3.15 20.44
N LEU A 3 -74.36 -3.58 19.31
CA LEU A 3 -73.80 -4.68 18.49
C LEU A 3 -72.45 -4.31 17.84
N ASP A 4 -72.32 -3.08 17.36
CA ASP A 4 -71.15 -2.58 16.63
C ASP A 4 -69.92 -2.41 17.53
N LYS A 5 -70.15 -2.04 18.81
CA LYS A 5 -69.09 -2.06 19.84
C LYS A 5 -68.58 -3.48 20.10
N LYS A 6 -69.48 -4.46 20.24
CA LYS A 6 -69.11 -5.86 20.57
C LYS A 6 -68.31 -6.52 19.44
N GLN A 7 -68.64 -6.21 18.19
CA GLN A 7 -67.95 -6.71 17.00
C GLN A 7 -66.56 -6.07 16.83
N ASN A 8 -66.43 -4.78 17.16
CA ASN A 8 -65.12 -4.12 17.21
C ASN A 8 -64.25 -4.63 18.37
N THR A 9 -64.81 -4.91 19.54
CA THR A 9 -64.06 -5.50 20.67
C THR A 9 -63.50 -6.88 20.32
N ALA A 10 -64.31 -7.76 19.74
CA ALA A 10 -63.86 -9.09 19.31
C ALA A 10 -62.79 -9.04 18.21
N ARG A 11 -62.82 -8.03 17.34
CA ARG A 11 -61.80 -7.82 16.31
C ARG A 11 -60.48 -7.30 16.89
N ILE A 12 -60.55 -6.46 17.91
CA ILE A 12 -59.37 -5.99 18.66
C ILE A 12 -58.72 -7.15 19.41
N GLU A 13 -59.49 -7.95 20.15
CA GLU A 13 -58.97 -9.13 20.86
C GLU A 13 -58.29 -10.13 19.92
N LYS A 14 -58.87 -10.35 18.73
CA LYS A 14 -58.25 -11.22 17.70
C LYS A 14 -56.93 -10.64 17.18
N LEU A 15 -56.88 -9.35 16.90
CA LEU A 15 -55.64 -8.68 16.46
C LEU A 15 -54.58 -8.65 17.56
N GLU A 16 -54.97 -8.52 18.82
CA GLU A 16 -54.06 -8.59 19.97
C GLU A 16 -53.46 -9.99 20.13
N SER A 17 -54.26 -11.05 19.93
CA SER A 17 -53.76 -12.43 19.89
C SER A 17 -52.79 -12.67 18.74
N GLU A 18 -53.14 -12.26 17.52
CA GLU A 18 -52.28 -12.40 16.34
C GLU A 18 -50.97 -11.60 16.50
N PHE A 19 -51.03 -10.41 17.10
CA PHE A 19 -49.84 -9.60 17.38
C PHE A 19 -48.94 -10.24 18.44
N SER A 20 -49.53 -10.87 19.47
CA SER A 20 -48.80 -11.61 20.49
C SER A 20 -48.06 -12.81 19.89
N ASP A 21 -48.73 -13.60 19.03
CA ASP A 21 -48.13 -14.75 18.36
C ASP A 21 -47.00 -14.33 17.41
N LEU A 22 -47.20 -13.24 16.65
CA LEU A 22 -46.18 -12.71 15.76
C LEU A 22 -44.95 -12.20 16.53
N LYS A 23 -45.17 -11.61 17.71
CA LYS A 23 -44.08 -11.15 18.58
C LYS A 23 -43.24 -12.32 19.10
N ILE A 24 -43.87 -13.43 19.50
CA ILE A 24 -43.18 -14.65 19.94
C ILE A 24 -42.33 -15.22 18.79
N GLN A 25 -42.91 -15.31 17.58
CA GLN A 25 -42.17 -15.78 16.41
C GLN A 25 -40.98 -14.88 16.05
N LEU A 26 -41.12 -13.56 16.22
CA LEU A 26 -40.05 -12.60 15.99
C LEU A 26 -38.92 -12.77 17.02
N GLU A 27 -39.26 -12.98 18.29
CA GLU A 27 -38.31 -13.23 19.38
C GLU A 27 -37.55 -14.55 19.16
N ASP A 28 -38.25 -15.63 18.79
CA ASP A 28 -37.64 -16.92 18.44
C ASP A 28 -36.71 -16.80 17.22
N ALA A 29 -37.14 -16.11 16.17
CA ALA A 29 -36.31 -15.88 14.99
C ALA A 29 -35.06 -15.05 15.34
N HIS A 30 -35.19 -14.04 16.20
CA HIS A 30 -34.05 -13.23 16.64
C HIS A 30 -33.05 -14.06 17.46
N PHE A 31 -33.55 -14.92 18.35
CA PHE A 31 -32.73 -15.82 19.14
C PHE A 31 -31.97 -16.82 18.26
N GLN A 32 -32.63 -17.45 17.28
CA GLN A 32 -31.97 -18.36 16.34
C GLN A 32 -30.90 -17.65 15.50
N LEU A 33 -31.18 -16.42 15.05
CA LEU A 33 -30.26 -15.63 14.24
C LEU A 33 -29.04 -15.19 15.06
N GLN A 34 -29.23 -14.90 16.35
CA GLN A 34 -28.15 -14.58 17.27
C GLN A 34 -27.28 -15.81 17.58
N ASP A 35 -27.89 -16.97 17.87
CA ASP A 35 -27.17 -18.24 18.08
C ASP A 35 -26.38 -18.65 16.82
N GLU A 36 -26.94 -18.48 15.62
CA GLU A 36 -26.22 -18.74 14.37
C GLU A 36 -25.05 -17.77 14.17
N ARG A 37 -25.22 -16.48 14.52
CA ARG A 37 -24.15 -15.48 14.48
C ARG A 37 -23.04 -15.78 15.47
N GLU A 38 -23.36 -16.13 16.71
CA GLU A 38 -22.39 -16.50 17.74
C GLU A 38 -21.64 -17.77 17.35
N LYS A 39 -22.32 -18.79 16.83
CA LYS A 39 -21.67 -19.98 16.27
C LYS A 39 -20.73 -19.61 15.12
N ARG A 40 -21.16 -18.79 14.15
CA ARG A 40 -20.30 -18.34 13.05
C ARG A 40 -19.07 -17.58 13.55
N GLN A 41 -19.24 -16.66 14.50
CA GLN A 41 -18.13 -15.90 15.10
C GLN A 41 -17.18 -16.80 15.87
N PHE A 42 -17.70 -17.77 16.63
CA PHE A 42 -16.90 -18.76 17.36
C PHE A 42 -16.09 -19.65 16.41
N TYR A 43 -16.70 -20.16 15.32
CA TYR A 43 -15.99 -20.91 14.29
C TYR A 43 -14.95 -20.05 13.55
N GLN A 44 -15.24 -18.77 13.33
CA GLN A 44 -14.30 -17.81 12.76
C GLN A 44 -13.11 -17.57 13.69
N GLN A 45 -13.35 -17.37 14.99
CA GLN A 45 -12.28 -17.21 15.99
C GLN A 45 -11.40 -18.45 16.12
N ILE A 46 -11.98 -19.66 16.15
CA ILE A 46 -11.19 -20.91 16.19
C ILE A 46 -10.37 -21.08 14.91
N SER A 47 -10.90 -20.69 13.75
CA SER A 47 -10.19 -20.68 12.46
C SER A 47 -9.04 -19.66 12.46
N ASP A 48 -9.23 -18.48 13.08
CA ASP A 48 -8.21 -17.44 13.20
C ASP A 48 -7.04 -17.84 14.12
N PHE A 49 -7.22 -18.85 14.99
CA PHE A 49 -6.13 -19.46 15.78
C PHE A 49 -5.38 -20.59 15.04
N ALA A 50 -5.84 -21.01 13.86
CA ALA A 50 -5.07 -21.94 13.03
C ALA A 50 -3.92 -21.17 12.37
N PHE A 51 -2.68 -21.47 12.77
CA PHE A 51 -1.46 -20.98 12.11
C PHE A 51 -1.37 -21.37 10.61
N ALA A 52 -2.28 -22.22 10.12
CA ALA A 52 -2.37 -22.64 8.74
C ALA A 52 -3.39 -21.80 7.96
N TRP A 53 -3.15 -21.64 6.65
CA TRP A 53 -4.12 -21.04 5.75
C TRP A 53 -5.23 -22.06 5.42
N GLU A 54 -6.45 -21.75 5.84
CA GLU A 54 -7.61 -22.62 5.67
C GLU A 54 -8.47 -22.15 4.49
N LEU A 55 -8.94 -23.10 3.69
CA LEU A 55 -9.76 -22.87 2.50
C LEU A 55 -10.98 -23.79 2.53
N TRP A 56 -12.10 -23.30 2.02
CA TRP A 56 -13.25 -24.12 1.64
C TRP A 56 -13.48 -23.98 0.14
N PHE A 57 -13.47 -25.10 -0.56
CA PHE A 57 -13.88 -25.18 -1.96
C PHE A 57 -15.26 -25.82 -2.06
N GLU A 58 -16.17 -25.22 -2.84
CA GLU A 58 -17.43 -25.84 -3.21
C GLU A 58 -17.19 -26.99 -4.21
N PRO A 59 -18.18 -27.88 -4.46
CA PRO A 59 -17.99 -29.03 -5.35
C PRO A 59 -17.55 -28.67 -6.78
N ASP A 60 -17.83 -27.45 -7.24
CA ASP A 60 -17.42 -26.93 -8.55
C ASP A 60 -15.98 -26.36 -8.56
N GLY A 61 -15.32 -26.33 -7.39
CA GLY A 61 -13.97 -25.80 -7.22
C GLY A 61 -13.90 -24.29 -6.93
N THR A 62 -15.04 -23.60 -6.80
CA THR A 62 -15.05 -22.20 -6.36
C THR A 62 -14.67 -22.08 -4.89
N ILE A 63 -14.00 -20.98 -4.53
CA ILE A 63 -13.53 -20.76 -3.16
C ILE A 63 -14.63 -20.06 -2.38
N LYS A 64 -15.27 -20.78 -1.46
CA LYS A 64 -16.30 -20.26 -0.56
C LYS A 64 -15.73 -19.45 0.59
N TYR A 65 -14.57 -19.86 1.09
CA TYR A 65 -13.93 -19.26 2.26
C TYR A 65 -12.42 -19.38 2.18
N SER A 66 -11.74 -18.35 2.67
CA SER A 66 -10.29 -18.32 2.91
C SER A 66 -10.03 -17.64 4.24
N SER A 67 -9.29 -18.28 5.15
CA SER A 67 -8.94 -17.67 6.44
C SER A 67 -8.02 -16.44 6.27
N PRO A 68 -8.08 -15.46 7.19
CA PRO A 68 -7.21 -14.28 7.18
C PRO A 68 -5.72 -14.62 7.21
N SER A 69 -5.35 -15.76 7.80
CA SER A 69 -3.97 -16.29 7.85
C SER A 69 -3.32 -16.47 6.48
N CYS A 70 -4.10 -16.46 5.38
CA CYS A 70 -3.57 -16.44 4.02
C CYS A 70 -2.63 -15.25 3.75
N TYR A 71 -2.82 -14.11 4.43
CA TYR A 71 -2.02 -12.91 4.23
C TYR A 71 -0.56 -13.13 4.62
N ASP A 72 -0.30 -13.76 5.76
CA ASP A 72 1.07 -14.02 6.24
C ASP A 72 1.84 -14.98 5.32
N LEU A 73 1.12 -15.91 4.69
CA LEU A 73 1.68 -16.88 3.76
C LEU A 73 1.89 -16.30 2.36
N THR A 74 0.90 -15.60 1.83
CA THR A 74 0.83 -15.26 0.39
C THR A 74 1.04 -13.76 0.11
N GLY A 75 0.80 -12.90 1.09
CA GLY A 75 0.72 -11.45 0.93
C GLY A 75 -0.58 -10.96 0.29
N PHE A 76 -1.56 -11.83 0.04
CA PHE A 76 -2.89 -11.48 -0.46
C PHE A 76 -3.95 -11.62 0.64
N THR A 77 -4.98 -10.78 0.58
CA THR A 77 -6.09 -10.81 1.53
C THR A 77 -7.09 -11.92 1.16
N SER A 78 -7.87 -12.39 2.13
CA SER A 78 -8.91 -13.40 1.90
C SER A 78 -9.87 -13.02 0.77
N ASN A 79 -10.27 -11.75 0.68
CA ASN A 79 -11.18 -11.30 -0.37
C ASN A 79 -10.55 -11.41 -1.77
N GLU A 80 -9.28 -11.07 -1.93
CA GLU A 80 -8.57 -11.21 -3.21
C GLU A 80 -8.41 -12.68 -3.61
N ILE A 81 -8.22 -13.58 -2.62
CA ILE A 81 -8.17 -15.03 -2.84
C ILE A 81 -9.54 -15.54 -3.30
N ILE A 82 -10.61 -15.19 -2.59
CA ILE A 82 -11.98 -15.65 -2.87
C ILE A 82 -12.46 -15.16 -4.24
N GLN A 83 -12.11 -13.93 -4.62
CA GLN A 83 -12.47 -13.35 -5.92
C GLN A 83 -11.58 -13.81 -7.08
N SER A 84 -10.53 -14.60 -6.80
CA SER A 84 -9.64 -15.07 -7.86
C SER A 84 -10.34 -16.09 -8.77
N GLU A 85 -10.27 -15.89 -10.09
CA GLU A 85 -10.82 -16.87 -11.03
C GLU A 85 -10.10 -18.22 -10.92
N ARG A 86 -8.78 -18.19 -10.72
CA ARG A 86 -7.94 -19.39 -10.55
C ARG A 86 -6.79 -19.11 -9.59
N ILE A 87 -6.86 -19.68 -8.40
CA ILE A 87 -5.78 -19.59 -7.42
C ILE A 87 -4.46 -20.19 -7.93
N SER A 88 -4.54 -21.18 -8.83
CA SER A 88 -3.39 -21.83 -9.45
C SER A 88 -2.57 -20.88 -10.33
N THR A 89 -3.21 -20.02 -11.12
CA THR A 89 -2.49 -19.04 -11.95
C THR A 89 -2.01 -17.85 -11.12
N MET A 90 -2.76 -17.50 -10.08
CA MET A 90 -2.45 -16.39 -9.18
C MET A 90 -1.24 -16.66 -8.29
N LEU A 91 -1.19 -17.83 -7.64
CA LEU A 91 -0.22 -18.15 -6.59
C LEU A 91 0.68 -19.33 -6.91
N VAL A 92 0.18 -20.40 -7.55
CA VAL A 92 0.98 -21.62 -7.73
C VAL A 92 2.09 -21.36 -8.74
N TYR A 93 3.31 -21.75 -8.36
CA TYR A 93 4.50 -21.61 -9.19
C TYR A 93 4.32 -22.41 -10.49
N GLU A 94 4.65 -21.80 -11.63
CA GLU A 94 4.33 -22.31 -12.98
C GLU A 94 4.52 -23.83 -13.16
N PRO A 95 5.68 -24.42 -12.80
CA PRO A 95 5.93 -25.84 -13.02
C PRO A 95 5.09 -26.77 -12.14
N ASP A 96 4.52 -26.27 -11.04
CA ASP A 96 3.71 -27.05 -10.11
C ASP A 96 2.20 -26.96 -10.41
N ARG A 97 1.79 -26.11 -11.37
CA ARG A 97 0.37 -25.83 -11.66
C ARG A 97 -0.41 -27.04 -12.13
N GLU A 98 0.13 -27.82 -13.07
CA GLU A 98 -0.56 -29.01 -13.58
C GLU A 98 -0.76 -30.04 -12.47
N LYS A 99 0.29 -30.31 -11.69
CA LYS A 99 0.26 -31.21 -10.54
C LYS A 99 -0.78 -30.75 -9.51
N TYR A 100 -0.79 -29.45 -9.18
CA TYR A 100 -1.77 -28.87 -8.26
C TYR A 100 -3.20 -28.99 -8.79
N GLN A 101 -3.41 -28.72 -10.08
CA GLN A 101 -4.73 -28.80 -10.70
C GLN A 101 -5.26 -30.24 -10.74
N HIS A 102 -4.41 -31.21 -11.07
CA HIS A 102 -4.77 -32.63 -11.04
C HIS A 102 -5.12 -33.11 -9.62
N PHE A 103 -4.35 -32.68 -8.62
CA PHE A 103 -4.65 -32.98 -7.23
C PHE A 103 -6.00 -32.38 -6.80
N LEU A 104 -6.23 -31.10 -7.09
CA LEU A 104 -7.46 -30.41 -6.70
C LEU A 104 -8.69 -31.03 -7.38
N SER A 105 -8.61 -31.36 -8.68
CA SER A 105 -9.71 -32.02 -9.38
C SER A 105 -9.98 -33.43 -8.84
N GLY A 106 -8.93 -34.20 -8.54
CA GLY A 106 -9.05 -35.49 -7.85
C GLY A 106 -9.72 -35.37 -6.47
N ALA A 107 -9.38 -34.32 -5.71
CA ALA A 107 -9.98 -34.05 -4.40
C ALA A 107 -11.47 -33.76 -4.50
N LEU A 108 -11.84 -32.85 -5.41
CA LEU A 108 -13.21 -32.43 -5.63
C LEU A 108 -14.09 -33.58 -6.10
N ASN A 109 -13.54 -34.46 -6.95
CA ASN A 109 -14.21 -35.66 -7.46
C ASN A 109 -14.21 -36.84 -6.50
N GLN A 110 -13.64 -36.69 -5.29
CA GLN A 110 -13.54 -37.75 -4.28
C GLN A 110 -12.77 -38.99 -4.74
N SER A 111 -11.86 -38.83 -5.72
CA SER A 111 -11.07 -39.92 -6.31
C SER A 111 -9.62 -39.97 -5.81
N LEU A 112 -9.24 -39.11 -4.85
CA LEU A 112 -7.87 -39.06 -4.34
C LEU A 112 -7.54 -40.24 -3.43
N VAL A 113 -6.42 -40.89 -3.73
CA VAL A 113 -5.79 -41.89 -2.86
C VAL A 113 -4.98 -41.22 -1.73
N ASN A 114 -4.36 -40.07 -2.02
CA ASN A 114 -3.56 -39.32 -1.05
C ASN A 114 -4.16 -37.92 -0.84
N PRO A 115 -4.58 -37.54 0.38
CA PRO A 115 -5.18 -36.24 0.66
C PRO A 115 -4.16 -35.10 0.84
N SER A 116 -2.88 -35.32 0.52
CA SER A 116 -1.80 -34.35 0.74
C SER A 116 -0.98 -34.09 -0.51
N LEU A 117 -0.57 -32.83 -0.71
CA LEU A 117 0.28 -32.40 -1.81
C LEU A 117 1.30 -31.37 -1.36
N GLU A 118 2.57 -31.59 -1.69
CA GLU A 118 3.60 -30.54 -1.63
C GLU A 118 3.74 -29.84 -2.98
N PHE A 119 3.78 -28.50 -2.93
CA PHE A 119 3.84 -27.62 -4.08
C PHE A 119 4.46 -26.27 -3.70
N ARG A 120 4.81 -25.46 -4.69
CA ARG A 120 5.38 -24.12 -4.49
C ARG A 120 4.37 -23.04 -4.85
N ILE A 121 4.43 -21.94 -4.09
CA ILE A 121 3.71 -20.71 -4.39
C ILE A 121 4.68 -19.54 -4.61
N LEU A 122 4.23 -18.54 -5.36
CA LEU A 122 4.82 -17.21 -5.44
C LEU A 122 3.93 -16.22 -4.69
N THR A 123 4.50 -15.56 -3.68
CA THR A 123 3.81 -14.51 -2.94
C THR A 123 3.56 -13.27 -3.80
N ARG A 124 2.79 -12.30 -3.27
CA ARG A 124 2.61 -10.97 -3.88
C ARG A 124 3.93 -10.29 -4.22
N THR A 125 4.93 -10.46 -3.36
CA THR A 125 6.29 -9.90 -3.51
C THR A 125 7.22 -10.77 -4.37
N LYS A 126 6.69 -11.82 -5.02
CA LYS A 126 7.41 -12.78 -5.86
C LYS A 126 8.42 -13.65 -5.10
N GLN A 127 8.20 -13.87 -3.81
CA GLN A 127 8.99 -14.83 -3.03
C GLN A 127 8.47 -16.24 -3.25
N LEU A 128 9.38 -17.19 -3.45
CA LEU A 128 9.05 -18.60 -3.59
C LEU A 128 8.92 -19.26 -2.20
N ARG A 129 7.78 -19.88 -1.92
CA ARG A 129 7.55 -20.65 -0.69
C ARG A 129 7.12 -22.07 -1.02
N TRP A 130 7.61 -23.03 -0.23
CA TRP A 130 7.15 -24.40 -0.27
C TRP A 130 5.98 -24.57 0.68
N CYS A 131 4.91 -25.14 0.16
CA CYS A 131 3.69 -25.40 0.89
C CYS A 131 3.33 -26.87 0.84
N VAL A 132 2.66 -27.33 1.89
CA VAL A 132 1.88 -28.57 1.87
C VAL A 132 0.41 -28.21 2.01
N ILE A 133 -0.43 -28.77 1.14
CA ILE A 133 -1.89 -28.69 1.24
C ILE A 133 -2.44 -30.05 1.64
N ASN A 134 -3.29 -30.07 2.66
CA ASN A 134 -4.03 -31.26 3.08
C ASN A 134 -5.52 -31.00 2.87
N VAL A 135 -6.24 -31.96 2.29
CA VAL A 135 -7.67 -31.81 1.96
C VAL A 135 -8.53 -32.85 2.67
N ARG A 136 -9.76 -32.48 3.02
CA ARG A 136 -10.80 -33.40 3.52
C ARG A 136 -12.15 -33.04 2.91
N GLY A 137 -12.95 -34.05 2.57
CA GLY A 137 -14.34 -33.86 2.14
C GLY A 137 -15.21 -33.34 3.28
N VAL A 138 -16.17 -32.48 2.93
CA VAL A 138 -17.17 -31.93 3.85
C VAL A 138 -18.55 -32.42 3.42
N TYR A 139 -19.32 -32.91 4.39
CA TYR A 139 -20.64 -33.47 4.15
C TYR A 139 -21.65 -32.88 5.14
N ASP A 140 -22.90 -32.75 4.72
CA ASP A 140 -23.99 -32.40 5.63
C ASP A 140 -24.43 -33.60 6.50
N LYS A 141 -25.39 -33.37 7.40
CA LYS A 141 -25.92 -34.42 8.30
C LYS A 141 -26.62 -35.57 7.56
N LEU A 142 -27.01 -35.36 6.31
CA LEU A 142 -27.68 -36.34 5.45
C LEU A 142 -26.67 -37.06 4.53
N GLY A 143 -25.38 -36.77 4.65
CA GLY A 143 -24.31 -37.35 3.83
C GLY A 143 -24.15 -36.70 2.46
N LYS A 144 -24.81 -35.58 2.18
CA LYS A 144 -24.63 -34.84 0.93
C LYS A 144 -23.26 -34.15 0.91
N TYR A 145 -22.54 -34.32 -0.18
CA TYR A 145 -21.25 -33.67 -0.39
C TYR A 145 -21.39 -32.15 -0.56
N LEU A 146 -20.63 -31.39 0.22
CA LEU A 146 -20.61 -29.92 0.24
C LEU A 146 -19.30 -29.32 -0.28
N GLY A 147 -18.37 -30.16 -0.73
CA GLY A 147 -17.06 -29.75 -1.23
C GLY A 147 -15.91 -30.20 -0.32
N ILE A 148 -14.78 -29.51 -0.38
CA ILE A 148 -13.58 -29.86 0.40
C ILE A 148 -13.12 -28.70 1.29
N ARG A 149 -12.61 -29.06 2.46
CA ARG A 149 -11.79 -28.18 3.29
C ARG A 149 -10.33 -28.47 3.00
N ALA A 150 -9.52 -27.42 2.83
CA ALA A 150 -8.09 -27.53 2.68
C ALA A 150 -7.34 -26.72 3.74
N SER A 151 -6.21 -27.26 4.20
CA SER A 151 -5.27 -26.59 5.12
C SER A 151 -3.91 -26.52 4.47
N VAL A 152 -3.37 -25.31 4.34
CA VAL A 152 -2.09 -25.02 3.69
C VAL A 152 -1.08 -24.53 4.71
N GLN A 153 0.08 -25.18 4.77
CA GLN A 153 1.16 -24.84 5.70
C GLN A 153 2.46 -24.52 4.95
N ASP A 154 3.22 -23.55 5.48
CA ASP A 154 4.56 -23.23 4.98
C ASP A 154 5.57 -24.25 5.50
N ILE A 155 6.14 -25.04 4.59
CA ILE A 155 7.18 -26.04 4.89
C ILE A 155 8.54 -25.61 4.34
N THR A 156 8.72 -24.34 3.96
CA THR A 156 9.98 -23.83 3.40
C THR A 156 11.15 -24.02 4.35
N ARG A 157 10.96 -23.78 5.66
CA ARG A 157 12.00 -24.00 6.67
C ARG A 157 12.35 -25.48 6.81
N LEU A 158 11.35 -26.36 6.81
CA LEU A 158 11.52 -27.80 6.89
C LEU A 158 12.31 -28.34 5.68
N LYS A 159 11.93 -27.95 4.46
CA LYS A 159 12.63 -28.35 3.24
C LYS A 159 14.07 -27.86 3.17
N ARG A 160 14.37 -26.68 3.72
CA ARG A 160 15.76 -26.19 3.88
C ARG A 160 16.56 -27.04 4.87
N ALA A 161 15.97 -27.36 6.03
CA ALA A 161 16.64 -28.17 7.05
C ALA A 161 16.93 -29.60 6.57
N MET A 162 16.07 -30.16 5.72
CA MET A 162 16.26 -31.48 5.11
C MET A 162 17.27 -31.50 3.94
N GLY A 163 17.87 -30.36 3.58
CA GLY A 163 18.81 -30.28 2.45
C GLY A 163 18.17 -30.41 1.07
N HIS A 164 16.84 -30.52 0.98
CA HIS A 164 16.11 -30.61 -0.29
C HIS A 164 16.11 -29.29 -1.09
N ILE A 165 16.63 -28.22 -0.49
CA ILE A 165 16.77 -26.91 -1.13
C ILE A 165 18.18 -26.39 -0.85
N SER A 166 19.15 -26.79 -1.67
CA SER A 166 20.50 -26.20 -1.71
C SER A 166 20.51 -24.84 -2.44
N ASP A 167 19.64 -24.64 -3.44
CA ASP A 167 19.80 -23.59 -4.46
C ASP A 167 18.88 -22.37 -4.29
N LEU A 168 18.51 -22.01 -3.06
CA LEU A 168 17.85 -20.73 -2.78
C LEU A 168 18.83 -19.56 -2.63
N GLU A 169 20.08 -19.68 -3.05
CA GLU A 169 21.02 -18.55 -3.12
C GLU A 169 20.45 -17.43 -4.00
N ARG A 170 19.75 -17.75 -5.10
CA ARG A 170 19.03 -16.74 -5.92
C ARG A 170 17.89 -16.04 -5.19
N GLY A 171 17.18 -16.73 -4.30
CA GLY A 171 16.09 -16.16 -3.49
C GLY A 171 16.61 -15.29 -2.35
N LYS A 172 17.67 -15.76 -1.66
CA LYS A 172 18.37 -14.97 -0.64
C LYS A 172 19.04 -13.75 -1.25
N GLU A 173 19.71 -13.87 -2.40
CA GLU A 173 20.28 -12.73 -3.11
C GLU A 173 19.20 -11.75 -3.56
N PHE A 174 18.06 -12.23 -4.06
CA PHE A 174 16.93 -11.36 -4.42
C PHE A 174 16.33 -10.66 -3.20
N ASP A 175 16.09 -11.37 -2.10
CA ASP A 175 15.60 -10.82 -0.85
C ASP A 175 16.61 -9.85 -0.22
N GLN A 176 17.91 -10.15 -0.32
CA GLN A 176 18.97 -9.30 0.19
C GLN A 176 19.17 -8.06 -0.69
N ARG A 177 19.04 -8.19 -2.02
CA ARG A 177 18.99 -7.05 -2.95
C ARG A 177 17.73 -6.22 -2.73
N ASN A 178 16.56 -6.83 -2.48
CA ASN A 178 15.35 -6.08 -2.18
C ASN A 178 15.43 -5.40 -0.82
N LYS A 179 15.97 -6.07 0.20
CA LYS A 179 16.22 -5.48 1.51
C LYS A 179 17.22 -4.32 1.40
N GLN A 180 18.33 -4.49 0.68
CA GLN A 180 19.29 -3.41 0.40
C GLN A 180 18.62 -2.27 -0.37
N ARG A 181 17.84 -2.55 -1.41
CA ARG A 181 17.11 -1.54 -2.18
C ARG A 181 16.12 -0.76 -1.29
N LEU A 182 15.38 -1.47 -0.43
CA LEU A 182 14.42 -0.86 0.48
C LEU A 182 15.12 -0.04 1.56
N GLN A 183 16.25 -0.53 2.08
CA GLN A 183 17.11 0.18 3.01
C GLN A 183 17.66 1.46 2.35
N SER A 184 18.16 1.38 1.12
CA SER A 184 18.60 2.57 0.37
C SER A 184 17.46 3.54 0.12
N GLN A 185 16.23 3.06 -0.13
CA GLN A 185 15.06 3.93 -0.27
C GLN A 185 14.68 4.61 1.06
N LEU A 186 14.78 3.90 2.19
CA LEU A 186 14.59 4.46 3.52
C LEU A 186 15.67 5.50 3.83
N ASP A 187 16.95 5.18 3.60
CA ASP A 187 18.05 6.12 3.82
C ASP A 187 17.92 7.38 2.96
N LEU A 188 17.43 7.25 1.72
CA LEU A 188 17.12 8.40 0.86
C LEU A 188 15.96 9.22 1.43
N LYS A 189 14.89 8.58 1.90
CA LYS A 189 13.74 9.26 2.51
C LYS A 189 14.09 9.92 3.84
N ASP A 190 14.95 9.31 4.64
CA ASP A 190 15.45 9.87 5.89
C ASP A 190 16.33 11.10 5.64
N ARG A 191 17.16 11.09 4.59
CA ARG A 191 17.93 12.28 4.19
C ARG A 191 17.04 13.39 3.66
N GLU A 192 16.04 13.07 2.85
CA GLU A 192 15.02 14.04 2.39
C GLU A 192 14.28 14.65 3.58
N LEU A 193 13.90 13.84 4.57
CA LEU A 193 13.22 14.27 5.79
C LEU A 193 14.10 15.16 6.66
N VAL A 194 15.36 14.79 6.91
CA VAL A 194 16.30 15.62 7.68
C VAL A 194 16.55 16.96 6.99
N SER A 195 16.69 16.98 5.67
CA SER A 195 16.81 18.21 4.89
C SER A 195 15.55 19.08 5.03
N PHE A 196 14.37 18.48 4.97
CA PHE A 196 13.11 19.18 5.17
C PHE A 196 12.98 19.75 6.60
N LEU A 197 13.32 18.96 7.62
CA LEU A 197 13.31 19.37 9.03
C LEU A 197 14.28 20.53 9.29
N LEU A 198 15.46 20.51 8.67
CA LEU A 198 16.44 21.60 8.79
C LEU A 198 15.92 22.90 8.17
N GLN A 199 15.33 22.82 6.96
CA GLN A 199 14.69 23.97 6.32
C GLN A 199 13.52 24.52 7.16
N LEU A 200 12.74 23.62 7.76
CA LEU A 200 11.62 24.01 8.63
C LEU A 200 12.12 24.67 9.92
N SER A 201 13.19 24.15 10.52
CA SER A 201 13.85 24.76 11.68
C SER A 201 14.37 26.16 11.38
N GLN A 202 15.07 26.34 10.25
CA GLN A 202 15.57 27.65 9.81
C GLN A 202 14.43 28.65 9.61
N LYS A 203 13.31 28.21 9.01
CA LYS A 203 12.11 29.05 8.85
C LYS A 203 11.49 29.41 10.20
N ASN A 204 11.39 28.47 11.13
CA ASN A 204 10.87 28.73 12.47
C ASN A 204 11.75 29.72 13.25
N GLU A 205 13.07 29.63 13.11
CA GLU A 205 14.00 30.58 13.73
C GLU A 205 13.82 31.99 13.16
N LEU A 206 13.71 32.12 11.83
CA LEU A 206 13.40 33.40 11.17
C LEU A 206 12.06 33.97 11.63
N LEU A 207 11.03 33.15 11.73
CA LEU A 207 9.72 33.56 12.24
C LEU A 207 9.80 34.03 13.70
N ASN A 208 10.56 33.34 14.55
CA ASN A 208 10.76 33.74 15.94
C ASN A 208 11.53 35.07 16.04
N LYS A 209 12.57 35.28 15.22
CA LYS A 209 13.27 36.56 15.14
C LYS A 209 12.35 37.68 14.68
N ALA A 210 11.56 37.46 13.63
CA ALA A 210 10.54 38.41 13.17
C ALA A 210 9.53 38.76 14.27
N LYS A 211 9.04 37.74 14.99
CA LYS A 211 8.13 37.91 16.11
C LYS A 211 8.75 38.76 17.22
N ASN A 212 10.02 38.54 17.56
CA ASN A 212 10.71 39.32 18.59
C ASN A 212 10.87 40.79 18.20
N ILE A 213 11.22 41.07 16.94
CA ILE A 213 11.32 42.45 16.42
C ILE A 213 9.97 43.16 16.53
N LEU A 214 8.88 42.49 16.12
CA LEU A 214 7.53 43.02 16.23
C LEU A 214 7.09 43.23 17.70
N GLN A 215 7.48 42.35 18.62
CA GLN A 215 7.19 42.50 20.05
C GLN A 215 7.95 43.69 20.67
N LYS A 216 9.20 43.94 20.28
CA LYS A 216 9.94 45.13 20.73
C LYS A 216 9.27 46.42 20.26
N ALA A 217 8.77 46.43 19.02
CA ALA A 217 8.01 47.54 18.47
C ALA A 217 6.71 47.79 19.26
N ASP A 218 5.98 46.72 19.60
CA ASP A 218 4.74 46.80 20.39
C ASP A 218 4.99 47.31 21.82
N LYS A 219 6.12 46.95 22.42
CA LYS A 219 6.58 47.44 23.74
C LYS A 219 7.19 48.85 23.71
N LYS A 220 7.28 49.50 22.55
CA LYS A 220 7.93 50.82 22.36
C LYS A 220 9.40 50.85 22.79
N GLU A 221 10.08 49.70 22.72
CA GLU A 221 11.52 49.58 23.03
C GLU A 221 12.41 49.97 21.83
N VAL A 222 11.81 50.40 20.71
CA VAL A 222 12.50 50.81 19.47
C VAL A 222 12.26 52.30 19.22
N ALA A 223 13.28 53.03 18.78
CA ALA A 223 13.26 54.49 18.71
C ALA A 223 12.28 55.04 17.65
N ASN A 224 12.08 54.31 16.54
CA ASN A 224 11.06 54.64 15.54
C ASN A 224 10.64 53.40 14.72
N PHE A 225 9.46 53.49 14.07
CA PHE A 225 8.95 52.43 13.19
C PHE A 225 9.83 52.16 11.96
N SER A 226 10.60 53.17 11.52
CA SER A 226 11.53 53.02 10.39
C SER A 226 12.66 52.04 10.70
N GLU A 227 13.15 52.00 11.93
CA GLU A 227 14.19 51.09 12.41
C GLU A 227 13.68 49.64 12.42
N VAL A 228 12.43 49.43 12.86
CA VAL A 228 11.74 48.13 12.80
C VAL A 228 11.61 47.63 11.35
N VAL A 229 11.19 48.53 10.44
CA VAL A 229 11.06 48.21 9.02
C VAL A 229 12.42 47.91 8.38
N GLN A 230 13.46 48.64 8.76
CA GLN A 230 14.82 48.42 8.28
C GLN A 230 15.39 47.08 8.77
N GLU A 231 15.22 46.74 10.06
CA GLU A 231 15.68 45.48 10.65
C GLU A 231 14.95 44.27 10.02
N LEU A 232 13.63 44.36 9.83
CA LEU A 232 12.87 43.33 9.11
C LEU A 232 13.28 43.24 7.63
N ARG A 233 13.55 44.37 6.97
CA ARG A 233 13.99 44.39 5.57
C ARG A 233 15.39 43.81 5.41
N GLU A 234 16.30 44.00 6.37
CA GLU A 234 17.63 43.38 6.38
C GLU A 234 17.54 41.88 6.68
N MET A 235 16.71 41.47 7.63
CA MET A 235 16.49 40.06 7.96
C MET A 235 15.83 39.28 6.81
N LEU A 236 14.84 39.88 6.14
CA LEU A 236 14.17 39.30 4.97
C LEU A 236 15.00 39.49 3.68
N GLY A 237 15.79 40.54 3.59
CA GLY A 237 16.65 40.88 2.45
C GLY A 237 17.93 40.04 2.39
N GLY A 238 18.49 39.66 3.55
CA GLY A 238 19.59 38.68 3.65
C GLY A 238 19.16 37.29 3.22
N SER A 239 17.91 36.89 3.47
CA SER A 239 17.34 35.61 3.03
C SER A 239 16.83 35.62 1.57
N ALA A 240 16.73 36.79 0.92
CA ALA A 240 16.30 36.89 -0.47
C ALA A 240 17.43 36.64 -1.48
N ASN A 241 18.70 36.73 -1.04
CA ASN A 241 19.85 36.74 -1.95
C ASN A 241 20.86 35.60 -1.75
N GLU A 242 20.72 34.77 -0.71
CA GLU A 242 21.35 33.44 -0.73
C GLU A 242 20.50 32.52 -1.61
N GLN A 243 20.74 32.64 -2.92
CA GLN A 243 20.48 31.57 -3.88
C GLN A 243 20.83 30.25 -3.21
N VAL A 244 19.85 29.33 -3.10
CA VAL A 244 20.10 27.95 -2.63
C VAL A 244 21.46 27.51 -3.13
N ASP A 245 22.38 27.26 -2.20
CA ASP A 245 23.77 26.99 -2.55
C ASP A 245 23.81 25.86 -3.56
N TRP A 246 24.25 26.22 -4.77
CA TRP A 246 24.21 25.33 -5.91
C TRP A 246 25.12 24.13 -5.71
N SER A 247 26.20 24.30 -4.93
CA SER A 247 27.11 23.20 -4.60
C SER A 247 26.42 22.16 -3.72
N THR A 248 25.53 22.59 -2.81
CA THR A 248 24.68 21.69 -2.03
C THR A 248 23.73 20.89 -2.93
N ILE A 249 23.08 21.53 -3.90
CA ILE A 249 22.16 20.82 -4.81
C ILE A 249 22.92 19.85 -5.73
N GLU A 250 24.05 20.26 -6.31
CA GLU A 250 24.88 19.36 -7.13
C GLU A 250 25.35 18.14 -6.33
N ASN A 251 25.82 18.35 -5.11
CA ASN A 251 26.22 17.26 -4.22
C ASN A 251 25.06 16.32 -3.90
N GLN A 252 23.84 16.83 -3.70
CA GLN A 252 22.67 15.98 -3.48
C GLN A 252 22.27 15.21 -4.74
N VAL A 253 22.30 15.87 -5.90
CA VAL A 253 21.97 15.24 -7.18
C VAL A 253 22.96 14.13 -7.50
N GLU A 254 24.26 14.35 -7.27
CA GLU A 254 25.30 13.34 -7.50
C GLU A 254 25.17 12.18 -6.50
N LYS A 255 24.81 12.43 -5.24
CA LYS A 255 24.56 11.39 -4.23
C LYS A 255 23.32 10.54 -4.55
N VAL A 256 22.23 11.16 -5.01
CA VAL A 256 20.96 10.47 -5.29
C VAL A 256 20.95 9.87 -6.69
N HIS A 257 21.65 10.47 -7.64
CA HIS A 257 21.75 10.07 -9.04
C HIS A 257 23.21 10.13 -9.54
N PRO A 258 24.08 9.19 -9.12
CA PRO A 258 25.49 9.20 -9.50
C PRO A 258 25.71 9.25 -11.02
N GLY A 259 26.63 10.10 -11.46
CA GLY A 259 27.01 10.34 -12.85
C GLY A 259 25.95 11.03 -13.71
N PHE A 260 24.86 11.53 -13.11
CA PHE A 260 23.80 12.20 -13.87
C PHE A 260 24.32 13.45 -14.58
N MET A 261 25.15 14.27 -13.92
CA MET A 261 25.74 15.46 -14.53
C MET A 261 26.64 15.12 -15.71
N GLU A 262 27.47 14.08 -15.57
CA GLU A 262 28.34 13.60 -16.65
C GLU A 262 27.53 13.12 -17.85
N ARG A 263 26.51 12.29 -17.63
CA ARG A 263 25.66 11.76 -18.72
C ARG A 263 24.81 12.85 -19.38
N LEU A 264 24.31 13.81 -18.60
CA LEU A 264 23.61 14.99 -19.12
C LEU A 264 24.53 15.80 -20.03
N GLN A 265 25.77 16.02 -19.61
CA GLN A 265 26.74 16.82 -20.37
C GLN A 265 27.30 16.08 -21.59
N ALA A 266 27.49 14.76 -21.49
CA ALA A 266 27.91 13.92 -22.61
C ALA A 266 26.85 13.90 -23.72
N ARG A 267 25.56 13.85 -23.37
CA ARG A 267 24.47 13.85 -24.36
C ARG A 267 24.09 15.26 -24.84
N HIS A 268 24.28 16.29 -24.00
CA HIS A 268 23.94 17.68 -24.32
C HIS A 268 25.09 18.63 -23.96
N SER A 269 26.10 18.68 -24.81
CA SER A 269 27.31 19.48 -24.58
C SER A 269 27.07 21.00 -24.51
N ASN A 270 26.01 21.52 -25.13
CA ASN A 270 25.67 22.96 -25.17
C ASN A 270 24.58 23.37 -24.15
N ILE A 271 24.49 22.67 -23.01
CA ILE A 271 23.53 22.98 -21.94
C ILE A 271 24.10 24.08 -21.01
N SER A 272 23.32 25.15 -20.78
CA SER A 272 23.80 26.25 -19.93
C SER A 272 23.77 25.89 -18.45
N LEU A 273 24.49 26.61 -17.59
CA LEU A 273 24.44 26.39 -16.15
C LEU A 273 23.01 26.51 -15.59
N LYS A 274 22.22 27.50 -16.05
CA LYS A 274 20.81 27.66 -15.66
C LYS A 274 19.94 26.47 -16.08
N ASP A 275 20.25 25.88 -17.23
CA ASP A 275 19.56 24.69 -17.72
C ASP A 275 19.93 23.44 -16.91
N LYS A 276 21.21 23.27 -16.53
CA LYS A 276 21.67 22.19 -15.63
C LYS A 276 20.98 22.28 -14.26
N ARG A 277 20.83 23.50 -13.73
CA ARG A 277 20.07 23.76 -12.51
C ARG A 277 18.64 23.28 -12.62
N LEU A 278 17.95 23.67 -13.70
CA LEU A 278 16.58 23.25 -13.93
C LEU A 278 16.44 21.74 -14.14
N CYS A 279 17.35 21.11 -14.89
CA CYS A 279 17.40 19.65 -15.04
C CYS A 279 17.53 18.94 -13.70
N SER A 280 18.37 19.45 -12.81
CA SER A 280 18.61 18.87 -11.48
C SER A 280 17.36 18.91 -10.61
N TYR A 281 16.65 20.04 -10.56
CA TYR A 281 15.38 20.12 -9.83
C TYR A 281 14.32 19.18 -10.39
N VAL A 282 14.22 19.08 -11.72
CA VAL A 282 13.28 18.17 -12.36
C VAL A 282 13.68 16.70 -12.14
N ARG A 283 14.98 16.40 -12.10
CA ARG A 283 15.51 15.06 -11.83
C ARG A 283 15.24 14.59 -10.40
N LEU A 284 15.26 15.52 -9.45
CA LEU A 284 14.82 15.33 -8.06
C LEU A 284 13.30 15.22 -7.90
N GLY A 285 12.53 15.31 -8.99
CA GLY A 285 11.08 15.12 -8.98
C GLY A 285 10.26 16.37 -8.61
N LEU A 286 10.89 17.53 -8.46
CA LEU A 286 10.20 18.76 -8.05
C LEU A 286 9.20 19.24 -9.12
N SER A 287 8.02 19.64 -8.66
CA SER A 287 6.99 20.28 -9.47
C SER A 287 7.36 21.73 -9.79
N SER A 288 6.74 22.30 -10.82
CA SER A 288 6.96 23.72 -11.17
C SER A 288 6.61 24.68 -10.02
N ARG A 289 5.69 24.30 -9.14
CA ARG A 289 5.28 25.09 -7.97
C ARG A 289 6.34 25.07 -6.87
N GLU A 290 6.94 23.92 -6.60
CA GLU A 290 8.00 23.79 -5.60
C GLU A 290 9.28 24.48 -6.05
N ILE A 291 9.66 24.31 -7.33
CA ILE A 291 10.81 25.02 -7.92
C ILE A 291 10.61 26.53 -7.86
N ALA A 292 9.39 27.00 -8.13
CA ALA A 292 9.05 28.42 -8.03
C ALA A 292 9.20 28.95 -6.61
N GLY A 293 8.74 28.20 -5.60
CA GLY A 293 8.92 28.53 -4.19
C GLY A 293 10.39 28.53 -3.74
N LEU A 294 11.22 27.63 -4.27
CA LEU A 294 12.65 27.56 -3.96
C LEU A 294 13.46 28.69 -4.59
N LEU A 295 13.08 29.14 -5.79
CA LEU A 295 13.80 30.16 -6.54
C LEU A 295 13.21 31.58 -6.39
N ASN A 296 12.19 31.74 -5.55
CA ASN A 296 11.39 32.98 -5.46
C ASN A 296 10.90 33.47 -6.84
N LEU A 297 10.45 32.54 -7.68
CA LEU A 297 9.88 32.79 -9.00
C LEU A 297 8.38 32.52 -8.99
N THR A 298 7.69 32.90 -10.07
CA THR A 298 6.31 32.45 -10.28
C THR A 298 6.29 31.03 -10.87
N PRO A 299 5.29 30.18 -10.56
CA PRO A 299 5.12 28.87 -11.21
C PRO A 299 5.12 28.97 -12.74
N LYS A 300 4.53 30.04 -13.29
CA LYS A 300 4.47 30.27 -14.73
C LYS A 300 5.85 30.48 -15.36
N SER A 301 6.72 31.22 -14.68
CA SER A 301 8.11 31.42 -15.11
C SER A 301 8.88 30.10 -15.21
N VAL A 302 8.65 29.18 -14.27
CA VAL A 302 9.29 27.85 -14.27
C VAL A 302 8.73 26.96 -15.38
N GLU A 303 7.42 26.98 -15.63
CA GLU A 303 6.82 26.25 -16.76
C GLU A 303 7.43 26.67 -18.10
N ILE A 304 7.55 27.99 -18.32
CA ILE A 304 8.16 28.52 -19.54
C ILE A 304 9.62 28.06 -19.65
N ALA A 305 10.38 28.08 -18.55
CA ALA A 305 11.75 27.58 -18.52
C ALA A 305 11.82 26.08 -18.87
N ARG A 306 10.90 25.25 -18.36
CA ARG A 306 10.83 23.82 -18.70
C ARG A 306 10.50 23.59 -20.16
N VAL A 307 9.62 24.40 -20.76
CA VAL A 307 9.31 24.34 -22.20
C VAL A 307 10.52 24.72 -23.05
N ARG A 308 11.25 25.78 -22.68
CA ARG A 308 12.49 26.18 -23.37
C ARG A 308 13.56 25.10 -23.27
N LEU A 309 13.75 24.55 -22.08
CA LEU A 309 14.69 23.45 -21.83
C LEU A 309 14.34 22.23 -22.69
N ARG A 310 13.06 21.86 -22.76
CA ARG A 310 12.59 20.75 -23.61
C ARG A 310 12.94 20.95 -25.09
N LYS A 311 12.75 22.16 -25.62
CA LYS A 311 13.16 22.50 -27.00
C LYS A 311 14.67 22.40 -27.16
N LYS A 312 15.44 22.88 -26.18
CA LYS A 312 16.91 22.85 -26.20
C LYS A 312 17.47 21.42 -26.17
N LEU A 313 16.81 20.53 -25.44
CA LEU A 313 17.11 19.09 -25.40
C LEU A 313 16.53 18.30 -26.59
N LYS A 314 15.89 18.97 -27.56
CA LYS A 314 15.31 18.38 -28.78
C LYS A 314 14.30 17.24 -28.51
N LEU A 315 13.47 17.37 -27.47
CA LEU A 315 12.50 16.34 -27.09
C LEU A 315 11.20 16.47 -27.89
N GLY A 316 10.77 15.38 -28.54
CA GLY A 316 9.50 15.28 -29.28
C GLY A 316 8.26 15.47 -28.39
N SER A 317 7.11 15.86 -28.96
CA SER A 317 5.87 16.29 -28.26
C SER A 317 5.26 15.26 -27.29
N SER A 318 5.53 13.97 -27.48
CA SER A 318 5.08 12.88 -26.59
C SER A 318 5.98 12.67 -25.36
N VAL A 319 7.22 13.15 -25.36
CA VAL A 319 8.19 12.86 -24.29
C VAL A 319 8.13 13.89 -23.18
N ARG A 320 7.75 13.47 -21.98
CA ARG A 320 7.81 14.33 -20.78
C ARG A 320 9.26 14.56 -20.37
N LEU A 321 9.62 15.81 -20.06
CA LEU A 321 10.96 16.21 -19.63
C LEU A 321 11.45 15.40 -18.42
N SER A 322 10.57 15.14 -17.45
CA SER A 322 10.88 14.31 -16.27
C SER A 322 11.29 12.89 -16.66
N ASN A 323 10.52 12.24 -17.53
CA ASN A 323 10.76 10.87 -17.95
C ASN A 323 12.07 10.75 -18.73
N TYR A 324 12.37 11.75 -19.56
CA TYR A 324 13.63 11.81 -20.28
C TYR A 324 14.83 11.91 -19.33
N LEU A 325 14.76 12.81 -18.34
CA LEU A 325 15.86 13.00 -17.39
C LEU A 325 16.06 11.79 -16.47
N VAL A 326 15.02 11.01 -16.18
CA VAL A 326 15.13 9.75 -15.41
C VAL A 326 15.93 8.68 -16.16
N GLN A 327 15.90 8.69 -17.49
CA GLN A 327 16.66 7.76 -18.35
C GLN A 327 18.12 8.17 -18.56
N LEU A 328 18.49 9.36 -18.07
CA LEU A 328 19.88 9.79 -17.90
C LEU A 328 20.32 9.40 -16.49
#